data_AF-A0A846H561-F1
#
_entry.id   AF-A0A846H561-F1
#
_cell.length_a   1.000
_cell.length_b   1.000
_cell.length_c   1.000
_cell.angle_alpha   90.00
_cell.angle_beta   90.00
_cell.angle_gamma   90.00
#
_symmetry.space_group_name_H-M   'P 1'
#
loop_
_entity.id
_entity.type
_entity.pdbx_description
1 polymer ?
#
loop_
_entity_poly.entity_id
_entity_poly.type
_entity_poly.pdbx_seq_one_letter_code
_entity_poly.pdbx_strand_id
1 'polypeptide(L)'
;MAKSTRSSRLPDLRIVNSLIDLLNLPKKSIIADIGAGTKGYSRAIAERGYSVYAVEPSSVMRSQSIEHAQVKYFAGYAEDILLLANCGN
;
A
#
# COMPACT_ATOMS: atom_id res chain seq x y z
N MET A 1 0.14 -22.74 -11.62
CA MET A 1 -0.95 -21.85 -11.16
C MET A 1 -0.48 -21.11 -9.92
N ALA A 2 -0.47 -19.77 -9.92
CA ALA A 2 -0.17 -19.01 -8.71
C ALA A 2 -1.36 -19.07 -7.75
N LYS A 3 -1.13 -19.52 -6.51
CA LYS A 3 -2.17 -19.60 -5.48
C LYS A 3 -2.55 -18.18 -5.05
N SER A 4 -3.84 -17.84 -5.07
CA SER A 4 -4.32 -16.53 -4.58
C SER A 4 -4.05 -16.43 -3.07
N THR A 5 -3.17 -15.53 -2.66
CA THR A 5 -2.72 -15.38 -1.25
C THR A 5 -3.68 -14.52 -0.42
N ARG A 6 -4.62 -13.84 -1.07
CA ARG A 6 -5.51 -12.85 -0.44
C ARG A 6 -6.48 -13.45 0.56
N SER A 7 -6.91 -14.70 0.38
CA SER A 7 -7.90 -15.35 1.25
C SER A 7 -7.33 -15.76 2.61
N SER A 8 -6.02 -15.94 2.76
CA SER A 8 -5.36 -16.34 4.02
C SER A 8 -4.52 -15.24 4.67
N ARG A 9 -4.43 -14.06 4.04
CA ARG A 9 -3.59 -12.92 4.47
C ARG A 9 -4.39 -11.62 4.50
N LEU A 10 -5.52 -11.63 5.21
CA LEU A 10 -6.28 -10.41 5.47
C LEU A 10 -5.51 -9.49 6.44
N PRO A 11 -5.61 -8.16 6.29
CA PRO A 11 -4.97 -7.23 7.21
C PRO A 11 -5.59 -7.33 8.59
N ASP A 12 -4.76 -7.44 9.63
CA ASP A 12 -5.24 -7.30 11.01
C ASP A 12 -5.34 -5.81 11.37
N LEU A 13 -6.53 -5.36 11.76
CA LEU A 13 -6.77 -3.94 12.04
C LEU A 13 -5.94 -3.41 13.22
N ARG A 14 -5.49 -4.27 14.14
CA ARG A 14 -4.58 -3.87 15.23
C ARG A 14 -3.22 -3.49 14.68
N ILE A 15 -2.70 -4.25 13.71
CA ILE A 15 -1.43 -3.94 13.03
C ILE A 15 -1.59 -2.65 12.23
N VAL A 16 -2.70 -2.48 11.50
CA VAL A 16 -2.98 -1.24 10.76
C VAL A 16 -2.99 -0.03 11.69
N ASN A 17 -3.62 -0.13 12.86
CA ASN A 17 -3.63 0.94 13.85
C ASN A 17 -2.22 1.25 14.34
N SER A 18 -1.46 0.22 14.75
CA SER A 18 -0.10 0.40 15.22
C SER A 18 0.79 1.07 14.17
N LEU A 19 0.66 0.72 12.89
CA LEU A 19 1.39 1.38 11.81
C LEU A 19 1.02 2.87 11.70
N ILE A 20 -0.27 3.20 11.75
CA ILE A 20 -0.74 4.59 11.69
C ILE A 20 -0.24 5.41 12.88
N ASP A 21 -0.31 4.83 14.09
CA ASP A 21 0.13 5.48 15.32
C ASP A 21 1.65 5.73 15.30
N LEU A 22 2.44 4.75 14.80
CA LEU A 22 3.89 4.87 14.66
C LEU A 22 4.31 5.89 13.59
N LEU A 23 3.56 5.95 12.48
CA LEU A 23 3.79 6.95 11.44
C LEU A 23 3.49 8.37 11.94
N ASN A 24 2.48 8.52 12.82
CA ASN A 24 2.07 9.78 13.44
C ASN A 24 1.92 10.94 12.43
N LEU A 25 1.30 10.64 11.29
CA LEU A 25 1.08 11.59 10.19
C LEU A 25 -0.33 12.18 10.24
N PRO A 26 -0.52 13.44 9.83
CA PRO A 26 -1.85 14.01 9.68
C PRO A 26 -2.67 13.22 8.64
N LYS A 27 -3.99 13.24 8.80
CA LYS A 27 -4.90 12.64 7.80
C LYS A 27 -4.65 13.28 6.43
N LYS A 28 -4.90 12.50 5.38
CA LYS A 28 -4.63 12.85 3.97
C LYS A 28 -3.15 12.91 3.58
N SER A 29 -2.21 12.65 4.49
CA SER A 29 -0.82 12.39 4.12
C SER A 29 -0.73 11.25 3.09
N ILE A 30 0.29 11.34 2.24
CA ILE A 30 0.64 10.29 1.27
C ILE A 30 1.65 9.36 1.94
N ILE A 31 1.35 8.06 1.96
CA ILE A 31 2.21 7.00 2.51
C ILE A 31 2.66 6.10 1.36
N ALA A 32 3.95 5.78 1.30
CA ALA A 32 4.47 4.75 0.40
C ALA A 32 4.49 3.39 1.13
N ASP A 33 3.80 2.40 0.56
CA ASP A 33 3.78 1.01 1.03
C ASP A 33 4.67 0.17 0.09
N ILE A 34 5.88 -0.14 0.54
CA ILE A 34 6.91 -0.81 -0.25
C ILE A 34 6.84 -2.32 -0.04
N GLY A 35 6.75 -3.08 -1.13
CA GLY A 35 6.47 -4.52 -1.05
C GLY A 35 4.99 -4.78 -0.72
N ALA A 36 4.09 -4.00 -1.32
CA ALA A 36 2.67 -3.98 -1.00
C ALA A 36 1.95 -5.32 -1.28
N GLY A 37 2.54 -6.22 -2.07
CA GLY A 37 1.95 -7.49 -2.42
C GLY A 37 0.57 -7.34 -3.06
N THR A 38 -0.44 -8.00 -2.48
CA THR A 38 -1.84 -7.92 -2.94
C THR A 38 -2.59 -6.67 -2.43
N LYS A 39 -1.87 -5.71 -1.83
CA LYS A 39 -2.35 -4.39 -1.37
C LYS A 39 -3.38 -4.42 -0.24
N GLY A 40 -3.33 -5.46 0.60
CA GLY A 40 -4.25 -5.59 1.73
C GLY A 40 -4.09 -4.45 2.74
N TYR A 41 -2.85 -4.25 3.22
CA TYR A 41 -2.53 -3.17 4.15
C TYR A 41 -2.64 -1.79 3.50
N SER A 42 -2.21 -1.64 2.25
CA SER A 42 -2.36 -0.38 1.50
C SER A 42 -3.82 0.10 1.46
N ARG A 43 -4.77 -0.82 1.21
CA ARG A 43 -6.21 -0.52 1.26
C ARG A 43 -6.68 -0.20 2.67
N ALA A 44 -6.32 -1.01 3.67
CA ALA A 44 -6.76 -0.79 5.04
C ALA A 44 -6.25 0.55 5.61
N ILE A 45 -5.03 0.97 5.24
CA ILE A 45 -4.49 2.29 5.56
C ILE A 45 -5.28 3.39 4.84
N ALA A 46 -5.60 3.21 3.56
CA ALA A 46 -6.42 4.16 2.80
C ALA A 46 -7.82 4.36 3.41
N GLU A 47 -8.47 3.28 3.85
CA GLU A 47 -9.76 3.31 4.57
C GLU A 47 -9.69 4.11 5.89
N ARG A 48 -8.48 4.37 6.43
CA ARG A 48 -8.26 5.27 7.57
C ARG A 48 -8.01 6.73 7.18
N GLY A 49 -8.21 7.10 5.92
CA GLY A 49 -8.17 8.48 5.44
C GLY A 49 -6.79 8.94 4.96
N TYR A 50 -5.93 8.02 4.51
CA TYR A 50 -4.64 8.32 3.91
C TYR A 50 -4.66 8.05 2.41
N SER A 51 -3.76 8.69 1.67
CA SER A 51 -3.45 8.32 0.29
C SER A 51 -2.26 7.37 0.30
N VAL A 52 -2.31 6.28 -0.48
CA VAL A 52 -1.25 5.28 -0.47
C VAL A 52 -0.66 5.05 -1.86
N TYR A 53 0.66 5.07 -1.95
CA TYR A 53 1.42 4.63 -3.11
C TYR A 53 1.93 3.22 -2.84
N ALA A 54 1.26 2.23 -3.43
CA ALA A 54 1.60 0.82 -3.28
C ALA A 54 2.61 0.38 -4.34
N VAL A 55 3.81 -0.01 -3.91
CA VAL A 55 4.91 -0.43 -4.78
C VAL A 55 5.08 -1.95 -4.67
N GLU A 56 4.96 -2.65 -5.81
CA GLU A 56 5.08 -4.13 -5.85
C GLU A 56 5.59 -4.58 -7.22
N PRO A 57 6.72 -5.30 -7.35
CA PRO A 57 7.27 -5.71 -8.64
C PRO A 57 6.48 -6.84 -9.31
N SER A 58 5.80 -7.72 -8.57
CA SER A 58 5.07 -8.88 -9.10
C SER A 58 3.75 -8.53 -9.77
N SER A 59 3.67 -8.65 -11.10
CA SER A 59 2.45 -8.41 -11.87
C SER A 59 1.29 -9.32 -11.46
N VAL A 60 1.60 -10.54 -11.03
CA VAL A 60 0.64 -11.52 -10.52
C VAL A 60 -0.02 -11.04 -9.24
N MET A 61 0.74 -10.43 -8.32
CA MET A 61 0.16 -9.94 -7.06
C MET A 61 -0.65 -8.67 -7.27
N ARG A 62 -0.24 -7.80 -8.21
CA ARG A 62 -1.04 -6.63 -8.58
C ARG A 62 -2.42 -7.01 -9.09
N SER A 63 -2.50 -7.99 -9.99
CA SER A 63 -3.76 -8.36 -10.65
C SER A 63 -4.78 -8.99 -9.70
N GLN A 64 -4.33 -9.43 -8.53
CA GLN A 64 -5.17 -9.96 -7.46
C GLN A 64 -5.69 -8.87 -6.49
N SER A 65 -5.27 -7.61 -6.67
CA SER A 65 -5.72 -6.50 -5.82
C SER A 65 -7.08 -5.94 -6.28
N ILE A 66 -7.87 -5.43 -5.33
CA ILE A 66 -9.07 -4.64 -5.65
C ILE A 66 -8.65 -3.16 -5.66
N GLU A 67 -9.08 -2.43 -6.68
CA GLU A 67 -8.85 -1.00 -6.81
C GLU A 67 -9.48 -0.22 -5.66
N HIS A 68 -8.83 0.87 -5.26
CA HIS A 68 -9.32 1.80 -4.26
C HIS A 68 -8.92 3.21 -4.69
N ALA A 69 -9.86 4.17 -4.63
CA ALA A 69 -9.64 5.52 -5.17
C ALA A 69 -8.44 6.25 -4.55
N GLN A 70 -8.11 5.94 -3.29
CA GLN A 70 -6.98 6.52 -2.56
C GLN A 70 -5.70 5.67 -2.60
N VAL A 71 -5.66 4.60 -3.41
CA VAL A 71 -4.47 3.76 -3.58
C VAL A 71 -3.99 3.84 -5.03
N LYS A 72 -2.84 4.48 -5.24
CA LYS A 72 -2.14 4.47 -6.53
C LYS A 72 -1.09 3.38 -6.54
N TYR A 73 -0.92 2.74 -7.69
CA TYR A 73 -0.04 1.61 -7.85
C TYR A 73 1.21 1.96 -8.66
N PHE A 74 2.36 1.41 -8.26
CA PHE A 74 3.63 1.52 -8.97
C PHE A 74 4.32 0.15 -9.08
N ALA A 75 4.79 -0.18 -10.28
CA ALA A 75 5.66 -1.32 -10.50
C ALA A 75 7.11 -0.88 -10.26
N GLY A 76 7.76 -1.48 -9.27
CA GLY A 76 9.13 -1.16 -8.90
C GLY A 76 9.64 -2.12 -7.84
N TYR A 77 10.96 -2.26 -7.80
CA TYR A 77 11.67 -2.98 -6.74
C TYR A 77 12.06 -2.00 -5.64
N ALA A 78 12.15 -2.46 -4.39
CA ALA A 78 12.43 -1.60 -3.24
C ALA A 78 13.74 -0.82 -3.38
N GLU A 79 14.74 -1.43 -4.01
CA GLU A 79 16.08 -0.91 -4.28
C GLU A 79 16.14 0.12 -5.42
N ASP A 80 15.10 0.24 -6.24
CA ASP A 80 15.07 1.12 -7.42
C ASP A 80 13.67 1.72 -7.64
N ILE A 81 13.14 2.36 -6.59
CA ILE A 81 11.82 3.00 -6.66
C ILE A 81 11.96 4.46 -7.06
N LEU A 82 11.46 4.79 -8.24
CA LEU A 82 11.19 6.17 -8.64
C LEU A 82 9.86 6.64 -8.07
N LEU A 83 9.88 7.14 -6.83
CA LEU A 83 8.79 7.95 -6.30
C LEU A 83 9.10 9.41 -6.60
N LEU A 84 8.23 10.06 -7.38
CA LEU A 84 8.29 11.52 -7.50
C LEU A 84 8.01 12.10 -6.12
N ALA A 85 9.05 12.65 -5.48
CA ALA A 85 8.87 13.49 -4.32
C ALA A 85 8.09 14.71 -4.79
N ASN A 86 6.87 14.89 -4.27
CA ASN A 86 6.20 16.16 -4.36
C ASN A 86 6.90 17.08 -3.34
N CYS A 87 8.10 17.56 -3.66
CA CYS A 87 8.71 18.68 -2.96
C CYS A 87 7.79 19.87 -3.22
N GLY A 88 6.95 20.20 -2.23
CA GLY A 88 6.11 21.37 -2.30
C GLY A 88 6.97 22.62 -2.48
N ASN A 89 6.55 23.48 -3.41
CA ASN A 89 6.82 24.92 -3.32
C ASN A 89 6.08 25.50 -2.12
#